data_AF-A0AAN8U8U5-F1
#
_entry.id   AF-A0AAN8U8U5-F1
#
_cell.length_a   1.000
_cell.length_b   1.000
_cell.length_c   1.000
_cell.angle_alpha   90.00
_cell.angle_beta   90.00
_cell.angle_gamma   90.00
#
_symmetry.space_group_name_H-M   'P 1'
#
loop_
_entity.id
_entity.type
_entity.pdbx_description
1 polymer ?
#
loop_
_entity_poly.entity_id
_entity_poly.type
_entity_poly.pdbx_seq_one_letter_code
_entity_poly.pdbx_strand_id
1 'polypeptide(L)'
;MAGEGDIDLSALKSQLTQTDVTWKLEMEKSQSQVDALQAKLLEVKASIQGSEDTKELDVLWHRVRIATTLMTYLKAKARVVAVPDLAHSSCGIKELDGVGLVDKNGIPLSSWTRDVDLSTFDDADDELWIRLLSKHGQIDEQDGSYMSKLLRSVQLVTDVMESLVKRIIMAESETAIEKDKVTVGEEEIKRKTLLIENMSIKLEEMERFALGTNLILTEMRQRVEDLVEETSRQRQRAAENEQELCRVKTDFESLKSYVSSLISVRETILSSEKQFQTIERLFERDN
;
A
#
# COMPACT_ATOMS: atom_id res chain seq x y z
N MET A 1 -83.04 1.21 -119.63
CA MET A 1 -81.58 1.39 -119.80
C MET A 1 -81.04 1.80 -118.44
N ALA A 2 -80.22 0.94 -117.83
CA ALA A 2 -79.62 1.10 -116.50
C ALA A 2 -78.27 1.85 -116.58
N GLY A 3 -77.83 2.46 -115.47
CA GLY A 3 -76.53 3.10 -115.32
C GLY A 3 -76.32 3.64 -113.91
N GLU A 4 -75.98 2.73 -112.98
CA GLU A 4 -75.54 3.01 -111.61
C GLU A 4 -74.06 3.45 -111.55
N GLY A 5 -73.77 4.37 -110.63
CA GLY A 5 -72.60 4.43 -109.73
C GLY A 5 -71.18 4.20 -110.24
N ASP A 6 -70.37 5.27 -110.26
CA ASP A 6 -68.91 5.18 -110.07
C ASP A 6 -68.47 6.33 -109.16
N ILE A 7 -68.55 6.11 -107.85
CA ILE A 7 -68.00 7.00 -106.83
C ILE A 7 -66.49 6.76 -106.80
N ASP A 8 -65.77 7.77 -107.28
CA ASP A 8 -64.32 7.96 -107.43
C ASP A 8 -63.40 6.99 -106.66
N LEU A 9 -63.31 5.76 -107.18
CA LEU A 9 -62.43 4.68 -106.71
C LEU A 9 -60.95 5.03 -106.93
N SER A 10 -60.67 6.00 -107.81
CA SER A 10 -59.32 6.44 -108.17
C SER A 10 -58.68 7.35 -107.12
N ALA A 11 -59.45 8.30 -106.58
CA ALA A 11 -59.02 9.20 -105.50
C ALA A 11 -58.78 8.42 -104.18
N LEU A 12 -59.63 7.44 -103.89
CA LEU A 12 -59.50 6.56 -102.73
C LEU A 12 -58.27 5.65 -102.84
N LYS A 13 -57.97 5.13 -104.02
CA LYS A 13 -56.77 4.30 -104.27
C LYS A 13 -55.49 5.12 -104.18
N SER A 14 -55.50 6.36 -104.69
CA SER A 14 -54.39 7.33 -104.54
C SER A 14 -54.11 7.62 -103.06
N GLN A 15 -55.13 8.02 -102.28
CA GLN A 15 -54.99 8.25 -100.84
C GLN A 15 -54.51 7.01 -100.09
N LEU A 16 -55.02 5.83 -100.42
CA LEU A 16 -54.61 4.58 -99.78
C LEU A 16 -53.13 4.28 -100.06
N THR A 17 -52.67 4.41 -101.31
CA THR A 17 -51.25 4.20 -101.66
C THR A 17 -50.32 5.24 -101.05
N GLN A 18 -50.74 6.50 -100.96
CA GLN A 18 -49.96 7.56 -100.31
C GLN A 18 -49.86 7.33 -98.81
N THR A 19 -50.96 6.90 -98.19
CA THR A 19 -51.00 6.56 -96.75
C THR A 19 -50.09 5.35 -96.48
N ASP A 20 -50.16 4.31 -97.30
CA ASP A 20 -49.33 3.09 -97.16
C ASP A 20 -47.83 3.36 -97.32
N VAL A 21 -47.44 4.22 -98.28
CA VAL A 21 -46.04 4.68 -98.44
C VAL A 21 -45.59 5.53 -97.24
N THR A 22 -46.47 6.38 -96.71
CA THR A 22 -46.15 7.22 -95.53
C THR A 22 -45.97 6.37 -94.28
N TRP A 23 -46.86 5.40 -94.05
CA TRP A 23 -46.73 4.42 -92.97
C TRP A 23 -45.46 3.59 -93.08
N LYS A 24 -45.10 3.14 -94.29
CA LYS A 24 -43.86 2.40 -94.50
C LYS A 24 -42.62 3.23 -94.17
N LEU A 25 -42.58 4.49 -94.61
CA LEU A 25 -41.48 5.41 -94.31
C LEU A 25 -41.40 5.73 -92.81
N GLU A 26 -42.54 5.88 -92.13
CA GLU A 26 -42.62 6.14 -90.70
C GLU A 26 -42.22 4.92 -89.86
N MET A 27 -42.54 3.70 -90.33
CA MET A 27 -42.07 2.45 -89.75
C MET A 27 -40.56 2.27 -89.92
N GLU A 28 -40.00 2.57 -91.10
CA GLU A 28 -38.54 2.54 -91.32
C GLU A 28 -37.81 3.59 -90.47
N LYS A 29 -38.38 4.79 -90.32
CA LYS A 29 -37.85 5.83 -89.44
C LYS A 29 -37.92 5.43 -87.97
N SER A 30 -39.03 4.84 -87.54
CA SER A 30 -39.20 4.33 -86.17
C SER A 30 -38.24 3.18 -85.90
N GLN A 31 -38.08 2.26 -86.84
CA GLN A 31 -37.11 1.17 -86.73
C GLN A 31 -35.68 1.71 -86.64
N SER A 32 -35.31 2.68 -87.47
CA SER A 32 -33.99 3.32 -87.41
C SER A 32 -33.73 4.02 -86.06
N GLN A 33 -34.76 4.63 -85.47
CA GLN A 33 -34.68 5.22 -84.13
C GLN A 33 -34.54 4.16 -83.03
N VAL A 34 -35.25 3.05 -83.13
CA VAL A 34 -35.13 1.91 -82.21
C VAL A 34 -33.73 1.31 -82.31
N ASP A 35 -33.21 1.10 -83.51
CA ASP A 35 -31.86 0.56 -83.74
C ASP A 35 -30.78 1.52 -83.19
N ALA A 36 -30.95 2.83 -83.38
CA ALA A 36 -30.05 3.83 -82.81
C ALA A 36 -30.11 3.86 -81.27
N LEU A 37 -31.29 3.71 -80.67
CA LEU A 37 -31.45 3.61 -79.21
C LEU A 37 -30.86 2.31 -78.67
N GLN A 38 -31.00 1.20 -79.39
CA GLN A 38 -30.45 -0.10 -79.01
C GLN A 38 -28.91 -0.09 -79.08
N ALA A 39 -28.32 0.56 -80.08
CA ALA A 39 -26.88 0.79 -80.16
C ALA A 39 -26.37 1.64 -78.98
N LYS A 40 -27.05 2.74 -78.66
CA LYS A 40 -26.71 3.57 -77.48
C LYS A 40 -26.85 2.81 -76.17
N LEU A 41 -27.85 1.94 -76.05
CA LEU A 41 -28.04 1.11 -74.86
C LEU A 41 -26.91 0.09 -74.69
N LEU A 42 -26.43 -0.51 -75.80
CA LEU A 42 -25.27 -1.40 -75.78
C LEU A 42 -23.97 -0.64 -75.42
N GLU A 43 -23.78 0.57 -75.92
CA GLU A 43 -22.64 1.44 -75.58
C GLU A 43 -22.64 1.83 -74.09
N VAL A 44 -23.79 2.22 -73.55
CA VAL A 44 -23.97 2.51 -72.12
C VAL A 44 -23.72 1.26 -71.27
N LYS A 45 -24.21 0.09 -71.71
CA LYS A 45 -23.97 -1.17 -71.01
C LYS A 45 -22.49 -1.56 -71.02
N ALA A 46 -21.78 -1.35 -72.13
CA ALA A 46 -20.36 -1.62 -72.23
C ALA A 46 -19.51 -0.64 -71.38
N SER A 47 -19.88 0.63 -71.33
CA SER A 47 -19.19 1.64 -70.50
C SER A 47 -19.42 1.42 -69.00
N ILE A 48 -20.59 0.91 -68.59
CA ILE A 48 -20.83 0.50 -67.19
C ILE A 48 -20.04 -0.77 -66.84
N GLN A 49 -20.00 -1.76 -67.72
CA GLN A 49 -19.35 -3.05 -67.45
C GLN A 49 -17.81 -2.98 -67.48
N GLY A 50 -17.25 -1.92 -68.08
CA GLY A 50 -15.82 -1.62 -68.09
C GLY A 50 -15.38 -0.49 -67.17
N SER A 51 -16.28 0.11 -66.38
CA SER A 51 -15.93 1.23 -65.48
C SER A 51 -15.07 0.75 -64.30
N GLU A 52 -13.89 1.35 -64.19
CA GLU A 52 -12.91 1.17 -63.11
C GLU A 52 -13.54 1.45 -61.73
N ASP A 53 -14.50 2.36 -61.67
CA ASP A 53 -15.22 2.77 -60.45
C ASP A 53 -15.92 1.60 -59.73
N THR A 54 -16.41 0.60 -60.47
CA THR A 54 -17.09 -0.56 -59.88
C THR A 54 -16.12 -1.52 -59.17
N LYS A 55 -14.92 -1.69 -59.74
CA LYS A 55 -13.86 -2.53 -59.17
C LYS A 55 -13.21 -1.86 -57.96
N GLU A 56 -12.98 -0.55 -58.02
CA GLU A 56 -12.47 0.22 -56.89
C GLU A 56 -13.44 0.19 -55.71
N LEU A 57 -14.76 0.30 -55.97
CA LEU A 57 -15.78 0.21 -54.94
C LEU A 57 -15.81 -1.18 -54.28
N ASP A 58 -15.69 -2.26 -55.05
CA ASP A 58 -15.64 -3.63 -54.52
C ASP A 58 -14.39 -3.87 -53.65
N VAL A 59 -13.23 -3.37 -54.07
CA VAL A 59 -11.98 -3.44 -53.28
C VAL A 59 -12.12 -2.63 -52.00
N LEU A 60 -12.66 -1.40 -52.06
CA LEU A 60 -12.87 -0.58 -50.88
C LEU A 60 -13.86 -1.24 -49.91
N TRP A 61 -14.94 -1.81 -50.42
CA TRP A 61 -15.92 -2.54 -49.62
C TRP A 61 -15.30 -3.77 -48.94
N HIS A 62 -14.42 -4.49 -49.64
CA HIS A 62 -13.66 -5.60 -49.07
C HIS A 62 -12.75 -5.15 -47.93
N ARG A 63 -11.97 -4.08 -48.13
CA ARG A 63 -11.11 -3.48 -47.10
C ARG A 63 -11.90 -3.05 -45.86
N VAL A 64 -13.02 -2.35 -46.06
CA VAL A 64 -13.90 -1.90 -44.97
C VAL A 64 -14.44 -3.10 -44.18
N ARG A 65 -14.83 -4.18 -44.86
CA ARG A 65 -15.33 -5.39 -44.19
C ARG A 65 -14.26 -6.04 -43.30
N ILE A 66 -13.02 -6.14 -43.80
CA ILE A 66 -11.93 -6.71 -43.01
C ILE A 66 -11.55 -5.79 -41.85
N ALA A 67 -11.39 -4.49 -42.09
CA ALA A 67 -11.12 -3.52 -41.04
C ALA A 67 -12.19 -3.55 -39.94
N THR A 68 -13.46 -3.67 -40.32
CA THR A 68 -14.58 -3.80 -39.37
C THR A 68 -14.46 -5.08 -38.53
N THR A 69 -14.09 -6.19 -39.14
CA THR A 69 -13.91 -7.49 -38.44
C THR A 69 -12.75 -7.41 -37.44
N LEU A 70 -11.61 -6.86 -37.85
CA LEU A 70 -10.43 -6.69 -37.00
C LEU A 70 -10.69 -5.71 -35.85
N MET A 71 -11.39 -4.61 -36.12
CA MET A 71 -11.82 -3.66 -35.08
C MET A 71 -12.80 -4.31 -34.09
N THR A 72 -13.68 -5.18 -34.58
CA THR A 72 -14.58 -5.96 -33.71
C THR A 72 -13.81 -6.92 -32.83
N TYR A 73 -12.78 -7.60 -33.38
CA TYR A 73 -11.87 -8.43 -32.59
C TYR A 73 -11.14 -7.64 -31.51
N LEU A 74 -10.51 -6.51 -31.87
CA LEU A 74 -9.82 -5.64 -30.90
C LEU A 74 -10.78 -5.16 -29.80
N LYS A 75 -12.01 -4.79 -30.17
CA LYS A 75 -13.05 -4.39 -29.21
C LYS A 75 -13.42 -5.53 -28.27
N ALA A 76 -13.54 -6.76 -28.77
CA ALA A 76 -13.81 -7.93 -27.95
C ALA A 76 -12.63 -8.23 -27.03
N LYS A 77 -11.39 -8.21 -27.54
CA LYS A 77 -10.17 -8.43 -26.76
C LYS A 77 -10.01 -7.40 -25.65
N ALA A 78 -10.21 -6.12 -25.94
CA ALA A 78 -10.17 -5.05 -24.94
C ALA A 78 -11.18 -5.25 -23.80
N ARG A 79 -12.39 -5.75 -24.11
CA ARG A 79 -13.42 -6.07 -23.10
C ARG A 79 -13.01 -7.24 -22.20
N VAL A 80 -12.41 -8.29 -22.78
CA VAL A 80 -11.93 -9.46 -22.02
C VAL A 80 -10.78 -9.04 -21.09
N VAL A 81 -9.84 -8.27 -21.61
CA VAL A 81 -8.67 -7.74 -20.88
C VAL A 81 -9.07 -6.75 -19.77
N ALA A 82 -10.20 -6.05 -19.91
CA ALA A 82 -10.69 -5.13 -18.87
C ALA A 82 -11.24 -5.84 -17.63
N VAL A 83 -11.53 -7.14 -17.70
CA VAL A 83 -12.03 -7.92 -16.56
C VAL A 83 -10.88 -8.76 -16.00
N PRO A 84 -10.41 -8.53 -14.75
CA PRO A 84 -9.19 -9.15 -14.21
C PRO A 84 -9.10 -10.67 -14.36
N ASP A 85 -10.15 -11.40 -13.93
CA ASP A 85 -10.18 -12.86 -13.99
C ASP A 85 -10.07 -13.39 -15.43
N LEU A 86 -10.71 -12.70 -16.38
CA LEU A 86 -10.66 -13.05 -17.79
C LEU A 86 -9.32 -12.63 -18.42
N ALA A 87 -8.74 -11.51 -17.98
CA ALA A 87 -7.45 -11.03 -18.44
C ALA A 87 -6.34 -12.04 -18.14
N HIS A 88 -6.37 -12.68 -16.96
CA HIS A 88 -5.44 -13.75 -16.62
C HIS A 88 -5.51 -14.90 -17.63
N SER A 89 -6.72 -15.41 -17.89
CA SER A 89 -6.92 -16.49 -18.87
C SER A 89 -6.54 -16.11 -20.30
N SER A 90 -6.88 -14.88 -20.72
CA SER A 90 -6.64 -14.34 -22.07
C SER A 90 -5.17 -14.08 -22.37
N CYS A 91 -4.40 -13.65 -21.36
CA CYS A 91 -2.96 -13.42 -21.44
C CYS A 91 -2.13 -14.67 -21.10
N GLY A 92 -2.80 -15.82 -20.87
CA GLY A 92 -2.16 -17.08 -20.51
C GLY A 92 -1.46 -17.06 -19.15
N ILE A 93 -1.88 -16.16 -18.25
CA ILE A 93 -1.33 -16.01 -16.91
C ILE A 93 -1.97 -17.06 -16.00
N LYS A 94 -1.14 -17.84 -15.32
CA LYS A 94 -1.56 -18.92 -14.44
C LYS A 94 -0.80 -18.84 -13.12
N GLU A 95 -1.44 -19.29 -12.06
CA GLU A 95 -0.78 -19.46 -10.76
C GLU A 95 -0.19 -20.87 -10.68
N LEU A 96 1.10 -20.96 -10.33
CA LEU A 96 1.85 -22.19 -10.19
C LEU A 96 2.33 -22.34 -8.75
N ASP A 97 2.06 -23.49 -8.14
CA ASP A 97 2.35 -23.74 -6.73
C ASP A 97 3.85 -23.56 -6.40
N GLY A 98 4.13 -22.76 -5.37
CA GLY A 98 5.49 -22.40 -4.95
C GLY A 98 6.22 -21.35 -5.81
N VAL A 99 5.74 -21.03 -7.02
CA VAL A 99 6.34 -20.02 -7.92
C VAL A 99 5.49 -18.75 -8.05
N GLY A 100 4.17 -18.86 -7.85
CA GLY A 100 3.22 -17.75 -7.95
C GLY A 100 2.72 -17.55 -9.38
N LEU A 101 2.43 -16.31 -9.77
CA LEU A 101 1.91 -15.99 -11.10
C LEU A 101 3.00 -16.13 -12.18
N VAL A 102 2.64 -16.78 -13.28
CA VAL A 102 3.50 -17.12 -14.41
C VAL A 102 2.79 -16.80 -15.72
N ASP A 103 3.50 -16.30 -16.73
CA ASP A 103 2.91 -15.98 -18.03
C ASP A 103 2.75 -17.19 -18.97
N LYS A 104 2.23 -16.93 -20.18
CA LYS A 104 2.04 -17.95 -21.24
C LYS A 104 3.31 -18.71 -21.63
N ASN A 105 4.48 -18.10 -21.43
CA ASN A 105 5.80 -18.67 -21.74
C ASN A 105 6.44 -19.36 -20.51
N GLY A 106 5.75 -19.39 -19.36
CA GLY A 106 6.32 -19.94 -18.13
C GLY A 106 7.25 -18.98 -17.38
N ILE A 107 7.24 -17.68 -17.71
CA ILE A 107 8.09 -16.67 -17.06
C ILE A 107 7.39 -16.18 -15.79
N PRO A 108 8.02 -16.27 -14.60
CA PRO A 108 7.42 -15.85 -13.34
C PRO A 108 7.31 -14.32 -13.24
N LEU A 109 6.35 -13.85 -12.43
CA LEU A 109 6.06 -12.44 -12.18
C LEU A 109 7.32 -11.62 -11.80
N SER A 110 8.21 -12.21 -10.99
CA SER A 110 9.45 -11.57 -10.55
C SER A 110 10.42 -11.21 -11.69
N SER A 111 10.28 -11.88 -12.83
CA SER A 111 11.13 -11.74 -14.00
C SER A 111 10.47 -10.93 -15.11
N TRP A 112 9.26 -10.41 -14.89
CA TRP A 112 8.57 -9.56 -15.87
C TRP A 112 9.23 -8.19 -15.96
N THR A 113 9.41 -7.71 -17.18
CA THR A 113 9.99 -6.40 -17.45
C THR A 113 8.97 -5.30 -17.17
N ARG A 114 9.41 -4.21 -16.51
CA ARG A 114 8.59 -3.00 -16.31
C ARG A 114 8.43 -2.14 -17.57
N ASP A 115 9.36 -2.31 -18.52
CA ASP A 115 9.40 -1.54 -19.75
C ASP A 115 8.68 -2.27 -20.90
N VAL A 116 8.01 -1.49 -21.76
CA VAL A 116 7.38 -2.01 -22.98
C VAL A 116 8.45 -2.12 -24.04
N ASP A 117 9.04 -3.31 -24.19
CA ASP A 117 9.91 -3.57 -25.33
C ASP A 117 9.05 -3.77 -26.58
N LEU A 118 8.98 -2.74 -27.42
CA LEU A 118 8.28 -2.77 -28.71
C LEU A 118 9.08 -3.48 -29.81
N SER A 119 10.28 -4.00 -29.51
CA SER A 119 11.17 -4.62 -30.50
C SER A 119 10.88 -6.10 -30.79
N THR A 120 10.09 -6.77 -29.95
CA THR A 120 9.88 -8.24 -30.02
C THR A 120 8.66 -8.67 -30.85
N PHE A 121 8.00 -7.74 -31.54
CA PHE A 121 6.72 -7.94 -32.24
C PHE A 121 6.82 -8.72 -33.57
N ASP A 122 7.92 -9.43 -33.81
CA ASP A 122 8.24 -10.10 -35.09
C ASP A 122 7.90 -11.60 -35.11
N ASP A 123 7.43 -12.18 -34.00
CA ASP A 123 7.06 -13.60 -33.94
C ASP A 123 5.53 -13.75 -34.05
N ALA A 124 5.06 -13.91 -35.28
CA ALA A 124 3.65 -14.03 -35.59
C ALA A 124 3.19 -15.50 -35.51
N ASP A 125 2.10 -15.74 -34.80
CA ASP A 125 1.29 -16.96 -34.90
C ASP A 125 0.60 -16.99 -36.28
N ASP A 126 1.36 -17.42 -37.29
CA ASP A 126 1.03 -17.45 -38.72
C ASP A 126 -0.28 -18.18 -39.08
N GLU A 127 -0.84 -18.97 -38.16
CA GLU A 127 -1.92 -19.93 -38.45
C GLU A 127 -3.31 -19.27 -38.58
N LEU A 128 -3.60 -18.21 -37.82
CA LEU A 128 -4.87 -17.46 -37.96
C LEU A 128 -4.87 -16.57 -39.21
N TRP A 129 -3.69 -16.10 -39.61
CA TRP A 129 -3.47 -15.15 -40.69
C TRP A 129 -3.63 -15.78 -42.08
N ILE A 130 -3.15 -17.02 -42.25
CA ILE A 130 -3.33 -17.81 -43.49
C ILE A 130 -4.82 -18.09 -43.74
N ARG A 131 -5.62 -18.27 -42.68
CA ARG A 131 -7.03 -18.64 -42.77
C ARG A 131 -7.96 -17.49 -43.19
N LEU A 132 -7.60 -16.25 -42.86
CA LEU A 132 -8.31 -15.05 -43.32
C LEU A 132 -7.94 -14.70 -44.77
N LEU A 133 -6.66 -14.84 -45.14
CA LEU A 133 -6.16 -14.55 -46.49
C LEU A 133 -6.65 -15.56 -47.55
N SER A 134 -6.74 -16.85 -47.18
CA SER A 134 -7.14 -17.93 -48.10
C SER A 134 -8.62 -17.94 -48.48
N LYS A 135 -9.48 -17.19 -47.78
CA LYS A 135 -10.93 -17.24 -48.00
C LYS A 135 -11.45 -16.24 -49.03
N HIS A 136 -10.63 -15.30 -49.49
CA HIS A 136 -11.02 -14.28 -50.47
C HIS A 136 -10.06 -14.35 -51.67
N GLY A 137 -10.60 -14.75 -52.82
CA GLY A 137 -9.83 -15.00 -54.04
C GLY A 137 -9.04 -13.78 -54.55
N GLN A 138 -8.02 -14.07 -55.38
CA GLN A 138 -7.06 -13.15 -56.04
C GLN A 138 -7.07 -11.73 -55.47
N ILE A 139 -6.38 -11.58 -54.34
CA ILE A 139 -6.04 -10.30 -53.74
C ILE A 139 -5.03 -9.61 -54.66
N ASP A 140 -5.35 -8.38 -55.08
CA ASP A 140 -4.43 -7.51 -55.80
C ASP A 140 -3.21 -7.16 -54.92
N GLU A 141 -2.03 -6.96 -55.52
CA GLU A 141 -0.75 -6.81 -54.81
C GLU A 141 -0.76 -5.62 -53.83
N GLN A 142 -1.51 -4.55 -54.17
CA GLN A 142 -1.69 -3.37 -53.34
C GLN A 142 -2.60 -3.63 -52.12
N ASP A 143 -3.58 -4.52 -52.25
CA ASP A 143 -4.50 -4.91 -51.17
C ASP A 143 -3.82 -5.83 -50.13
N GLY A 144 -2.91 -6.69 -50.58
CA GLY A 144 -2.05 -7.49 -49.69
C GLY A 144 -1.14 -6.64 -48.80
N SER A 145 -0.56 -5.55 -49.35
CA SER A 145 0.26 -4.61 -48.57
C SER A 145 -0.56 -3.83 -47.53
N TYR A 146 -1.77 -3.40 -47.88
CA TYR A 146 -2.68 -2.75 -46.93
C TYR A 146 -3.08 -3.71 -45.80
N MET A 147 -3.46 -4.94 -46.16
CA MET A 147 -3.88 -5.97 -45.22
C MET A 147 -2.78 -6.28 -44.22
N SER A 148 -1.56 -6.56 -44.69
CA SER A 148 -0.42 -6.88 -43.81
C SER A 148 -0.12 -5.75 -42.81
N LYS A 149 -0.18 -4.48 -43.22
CA LYS A 149 -0.03 -3.32 -42.31
C LYS A 149 -1.15 -3.23 -41.28
N LEU A 150 -2.39 -3.51 -41.67
CA LEU A 150 -3.54 -3.48 -40.78
C LEU A 150 -3.47 -4.60 -39.74
N LEU A 151 -3.13 -5.83 -40.16
CA LEU A 151 -2.93 -6.96 -39.25
C LEU A 151 -1.76 -6.69 -38.30
N ARG A 152 -0.64 -6.14 -38.78
CA ARG A 152 0.50 -5.73 -37.93
C ARG A 152 0.08 -4.70 -36.88
N SER A 153 -0.80 -3.77 -37.24
CA SER A 153 -1.33 -2.77 -36.31
C SER A 153 -2.24 -3.41 -35.25
N VAL A 154 -3.07 -4.38 -35.63
CA VAL A 154 -3.92 -5.15 -34.71
C VAL A 154 -3.09 -5.99 -33.74
N GLN A 155 -2.02 -6.62 -34.23
CA GLN A 155 -1.06 -7.36 -33.41
C GLN A 155 -0.36 -6.42 -32.43
N LEU A 156 0.13 -5.27 -32.91
CA LEU A 156 0.77 -4.26 -32.06
C LEU A 156 -0.14 -3.81 -30.92
N VAL A 157 -1.39 -3.45 -31.22
CA VAL A 157 -2.38 -3.07 -30.21
C VAL A 157 -2.65 -4.21 -29.24
N THR A 158 -2.72 -5.43 -29.75
CA THR A 158 -2.96 -6.64 -28.97
C THR A 158 -1.86 -6.90 -27.94
N ASP A 159 -0.59 -6.85 -28.32
CA ASP A 159 0.48 -7.13 -27.34
C ASP A 159 0.71 -5.94 -26.42
N VAL A 160 0.43 -4.70 -26.86
CA VAL A 160 0.38 -3.55 -25.94
C VAL A 160 -0.70 -3.75 -24.87
N MET A 161 -1.88 -4.26 -25.23
CA MET A 161 -2.92 -4.61 -24.26
C MET A 161 -2.43 -5.70 -23.28
N GLU A 162 -1.75 -6.75 -23.77
CA GLU A 162 -1.20 -7.82 -22.92
C GLU A 162 -0.09 -7.31 -21.98
N SER A 163 0.81 -6.46 -22.47
CA SER A 163 1.87 -5.84 -21.68
C SER A 163 1.30 -4.92 -20.58
N LEU A 164 0.24 -4.17 -20.89
CA LEU A 164 -0.48 -3.36 -19.90
C LEU A 164 -1.09 -4.23 -18.81
N VAL A 165 -1.72 -5.36 -19.16
CA VAL A 165 -2.26 -6.32 -18.17
C VAL A 165 -1.17 -6.83 -17.25
N LYS A 166 -0.03 -7.30 -17.80
CA LYS A 166 1.09 -7.80 -16.99
C LYS A 166 1.57 -6.74 -15.99
N ARG A 167 1.67 -5.48 -16.40
CA ARG A 167 2.05 -4.38 -15.50
C ARG A 167 1.00 -4.05 -14.44
N ILE A 168 -0.28 -4.10 -14.78
CA ILE A 168 -1.37 -3.91 -13.82
C ILE A 168 -1.29 -5.00 -12.73
N ILE A 169 -1.11 -6.25 -13.13
CA ILE A 169 -0.98 -7.39 -12.22
C ILE A 169 0.24 -7.23 -11.31
N MET A 170 1.38 -6.82 -11.86
CA MET A 170 2.57 -6.51 -11.05
C MET A 170 2.29 -5.43 -10.01
N ALA A 171 1.71 -4.31 -10.43
CA ALA A 171 1.39 -3.21 -9.53
C ALA A 171 0.37 -3.60 -8.45
N GLU A 172 -0.64 -4.40 -8.82
CA GLU A 172 -1.64 -4.93 -7.89
C GLU A 172 -1.01 -5.88 -6.86
N SER A 173 -0.16 -6.81 -7.31
CA SER A 173 0.55 -7.73 -6.43
C SER A 173 1.52 -7.01 -5.47
N GLU A 174 2.26 -6.01 -5.95
CA GLU A 174 3.14 -5.19 -5.12
C GLU A 174 2.34 -4.39 -4.10
N THR A 175 1.20 -3.82 -4.51
CA THR A 175 0.29 -3.11 -3.62
C THR A 175 -0.30 -4.03 -2.54
N ALA A 176 -0.68 -5.25 -2.90
CA ALA A 176 -1.19 -6.24 -1.96
C ALA A 176 -0.13 -6.63 -0.91
N ILE A 177 1.10 -6.91 -1.36
CA ILE A 177 2.24 -7.21 -0.47
C ILE A 177 2.53 -6.03 0.46
N GLU A 178 2.53 -4.80 -0.06
CA GLU A 178 2.82 -3.63 0.77
C GLU A 178 1.70 -3.36 1.78
N LYS A 179 0.45 -3.58 1.39
CA LYS A 179 -0.71 -3.53 2.31
C LYS A 179 -0.54 -4.55 3.45
N ASP A 180 -0.15 -5.78 3.14
CA ASP A 180 0.08 -6.81 4.16
C ASP A 180 1.21 -6.40 5.12
N LYS A 181 2.33 -5.87 4.62
CA LYS A 181 3.41 -5.35 5.47
C LYS A 181 2.93 -4.23 6.41
N VAL A 182 2.10 -3.31 5.91
CA VAL A 182 1.51 -2.24 6.73
C VAL A 182 0.65 -2.83 7.83
N THR A 183 -0.22 -3.80 7.53
CA THR A 183 -1.06 -4.43 8.57
C THR A 183 -0.24 -5.10 9.66
N VAL A 184 0.79 -5.88 9.30
CA VAL A 184 1.72 -6.50 10.26
C VAL A 184 2.47 -5.44 11.08
N GLY A 185 2.88 -4.34 10.44
CA GLY A 185 3.53 -3.21 11.11
C GLY A 185 2.63 -2.53 12.13
N GLU A 186 1.35 -2.32 11.82
CA GLU A 186 0.36 -1.75 12.75
C GLU A 186 0.13 -2.64 13.97
N GLU A 187 0.08 -3.96 13.80
CA GLU A 187 -0.04 -4.91 14.91
C GLU A 187 1.19 -4.88 15.84
N GLU A 188 2.38 -4.82 15.25
CA GLU A 188 3.64 -4.67 16.00
C GLU A 188 3.68 -3.37 16.81
N ILE A 189 3.25 -2.26 16.21
CA ILE A 189 3.16 -0.96 16.87
C ILE A 189 2.18 -1.04 18.04
N LYS A 190 0.97 -1.58 17.85
CA LYS A 190 -0.02 -1.74 18.92
C LYS A 190 0.54 -2.55 20.10
N ARG A 191 1.26 -3.64 19.82
CA ARG A 191 1.89 -4.47 20.86
C ARG A 191 2.96 -3.72 21.63
N LYS A 192 3.82 -2.98 20.93
CA LYS A 192 4.87 -2.14 21.55
C LYS A 192 4.27 -1.00 22.37
N THR A 193 3.21 -0.37 21.90
CA THR A 193 2.49 0.67 22.65
C THR A 193 1.96 0.13 23.98
N LEU A 194 1.31 -1.04 23.99
CA LEU A 194 0.85 -1.67 25.23
C LEU A 194 2.01 -2.02 26.18
N LEU A 195 3.14 -2.50 25.64
CA LEU A 195 4.32 -2.79 26.44
C LEU A 195 4.88 -1.53 27.11
N ILE A 196 4.99 -0.44 26.36
CA ILE A 196 5.47 0.86 26.87
C ILE A 196 4.51 1.39 27.94
N GLU A 197 3.20 1.31 27.73
CA GLU A 197 2.19 1.72 28.72
C GLU A 197 2.34 0.94 30.02
N ASN A 198 2.47 -0.40 29.95
CA ASN A 198 2.69 -1.24 31.12
C ASN A 198 4.00 -0.92 31.85
N MET A 199 5.09 -0.71 31.10
CA MET A 199 6.37 -0.29 31.66
C MET A 199 6.29 1.09 32.32
N SER A 200 5.49 2.01 31.75
CA SER A 200 5.26 3.34 32.31
C SER A 200 4.56 3.25 33.66
N ILE A 201 3.50 2.43 33.77
CA ILE A 201 2.79 2.20 35.04
C ILE A 201 3.74 1.63 36.09
N LYS A 202 4.54 0.62 35.72
CA LYS A 202 5.51 0.01 36.64
C LYS A 202 6.58 1.01 37.10
N LEU A 203 7.01 1.91 36.22
CA LEU A 203 7.97 2.96 36.56
C LEU A 203 7.36 3.96 37.57
N GLU A 204 6.11 4.36 37.36
CA GLU A 204 5.38 5.23 38.30
C GLU A 204 5.19 4.58 39.68
N GLU A 205 4.95 3.27 39.73
CA GLU A 205 4.91 2.52 41.00
C GLU A 205 6.28 2.48 41.70
N MET A 206 7.36 2.25 40.93
CA MET A 206 8.73 2.28 41.46
C MET A 206 9.11 3.66 41.99
N GLU A 207 8.72 4.73 41.31
CA GLU A 207 8.94 6.11 41.77
C GLU A 207 8.23 6.35 43.11
N ARG A 208 6.95 5.98 43.21
CA ARG A 208 6.18 6.10 44.47
C ARG A 208 6.83 5.30 45.60
N PHE A 209 7.29 4.09 45.32
CA PHE A 209 7.99 3.26 46.30
C PHE A 209 9.31 3.89 46.77
N ALA A 210 10.11 4.42 45.84
CA ALA A 210 11.36 5.08 46.14
C ALA A 210 11.16 6.36 46.97
N LEU A 211 10.14 7.15 46.65
CA LEU A 211 9.77 8.34 47.43
C LEU A 211 9.37 7.97 48.86
N GLY A 212 8.51 6.96 49.03
CA GLY A 212 8.11 6.47 50.35
C GLY A 212 9.28 5.96 51.18
N THR A 213 10.18 5.20 50.57
CA THR A 213 11.38 4.67 51.25
C THR A 213 12.34 5.81 51.66
N ASN A 214 12.56 6.79 50.78
CA ASN A 214 13.43 7.93 51.09
C ASN A 214 12.89 8.79 52.24
N LEU A 215 11.57 8.97 52.32
CA LEU A 215 10.95 9.69 53.43
C LEU A 215 11.25 9.00 54.77
N ILE A 216 11.04 7.69 54.85
CA ILE A 216 11.34 6.89 56.05
C ILE A 216 12.83 6.95 56.39
N LEU A 217 13.72 6.80 55.41
CA LEU A 217 15.17 6.87 55.63
C LEU A 217 15.60 8.25 56.15
N THR A 218 14.97 9.32 55.68
CA THR A 218 15.25 10.68 56.15
C THR A 218 14.78 10.89 57.58
N GLU A 219 13.58 10.40 57.94
CA GLU A 219 13.10 10.41 59.33
C GLU A 219 14.01 9.58 60.25
N MET A 220 14.43 8.40 59.82
CA MET A 220 15.33 7.55 60.59
C MET A 220 16.69 8.22 60.80
N ARG A 221 17.23 8.88 59.77
CA ARG A 221 18.46 9.66 59.87
C ARG A 221 18.32 10.75 60.93
N GLN A 222 17.24 11.54 60.90
CA GLN A 222 17.01 12.59 61.89
C GLN A 222 16.94 12.03 63.32
N ARG A 223 16.19 10.94 63.53
CA ARG A 223 16.11 10.30 64.85
C ARG A 223 17.46 9.81 65.36
N VAL A 224 18.32 9.32 64.47
CA VAL A 224 19.69 8.91 64.82
C VAL A 224 20.54 10.13 65.20
N GLU A 225 20.44 11.23 64.45
CA GLU A 225 21.12 12.50 64.79
C GLU A 225 20.68 13.01 66.17
N ASP A 226 19.37 13.07 66.43
CA ASP A 226 18.81 13.49 67.73
C ASP A 226 19.31 12.59 68.88
N LEU A 227 19.37 11.27 68.65
CA LEU A 227 19.85 10.31 69.65
C LEU A 227 21.35 10.48 69.94
N VAL A 228 22.15 10.78 68.92
CA VAL A 228 23.59 11.04 69.08
C VAL A 228 23.81 12.31 69.89
N GLU A 229 23.07 13.38 69.60
CA GLU A 229 23.11 14.63 70.37
C GLU A 229 22.71 14.41 71.83
N GLU A 230 21.59 13.70 72.08
CA GLU A 230 21.14 13.40 73.44
C GLU A 230 22.15 12.53 74.20
N THR A 231 22.73 11.54 73.53
CA THR A 231 23.78 10.68 74.13
C THR A 231 25.02 11.50 74.48
N SER A 232 25.40 12.47 73.64
CA SER A 232 26.50 13.40 73.93
C SER A 232 26.20 14.24 75.18
N ARG A 233 24.99 14.80 75.27
CA ARG A 233 24.53 15.58 76.42
C ARG A 233 24.48 14.75 77.71
N GLN A 234 24.05 13.49 77.63
CA GLN A 234 24.06 12.58 78.77
C GLN A 234 25.49 12.26 79.23
N ARG A 235 26.41 12.04 78.29
CA ARG A 235 27.83 11.80 78.62
C ARG A 235 28.47 13.00 79.32
N GLN A 236 28.19 14.22 78.86
CA GLN A 236 28.66 15.45 79.49
C GLN A 236 28.15 15.58 80.93
N ARG A 237 26.83 15.40 81.15
CA ARG A 237 26.23 15.41 82.49
C ARG A 237 26.80 14.33 83.40
N ALA A 238 27.07 13.14 82.87
CA ALA A 238 27.69 12.05 83.64
C ALA A 238 29.11 12.42 84.09
N ALA A 239 29.91 13.05 83.23
CA ALA A 239 31.25 13.53 83.57
C ALA A 239 31.23 14.65 84.63
N GLU A 240 30.27 15.58 84.54
CA GLU A 240 30.06 16.63 85.56
C GLU A 240 29.68 16.02 86.92
N ASN A 241 28.77 15.06 86.94
CA ASN A 241 28.38 14.34 88.16
C ASN A 241 29.55 13.54 88.77
N GLU A 242 30.37 12.91 87.94
CA GLU A 242 31.57 12.19 88.39
C GLU A 242 32.58 13.14 89.05
N GLN A 243 32.79 14.32 88.46
CA GLN A 243 33.65 15.35 89.06
C GLN A 243 33.11 15.83 90.41
N GLU A 244 31.81 16.08 90.52
CA GLU A 244 31.18 16.52 91.77
C GLU A 244 31.23 15.44 92.84
N LEU A 245 31.00 14.18 92.47
CA LEU A 245 31.17 13.03 93.37
C LEU A 245 32.62 12.92 93.89
N CYS A 246 33.62 13.16 93.05
CA CYS A 246 35.02 13.15 93.47
C CYS A 246 35.35 14.29 94.45
N ARG A 247 34.78 15.48 94.24
CA ARG A 247 34.90 16.61 95.18
C ARG A 247 34.28 16.26 96.54
N VAL A 248 33.01 15.84 96.54
CA VAL A 248 32.29 15.44 97.76
C VAL A 248 33.05 14.34 98.50
N LYS A 249 33.58 13.34 97.78
CA LYS A 249 34.40 12.28 98.40
C LYS A 249 35.64 12.85 99.10
N THR A 250 36.35 13.77 98.46
CA THR A 250 37.54 14.42 99.03
C THR A 250 37.19 15.23 100.29
N ASP A 251 36.06 15.95 100.26
CA ASP A 251 35.56 16.70 101.41
C ASP A 251 35.21 15.78 102.57
N PHE A 252 34.57 14.64 102.30
CA PHE A 252 34.28 13.61 103.31
C PHE A 252 35.55 12.99 103.91
N GLU A 253 36.56 12.71 103.09
CA GLU A 253 37.86 12.20 103.58
C GLU A 253 38.56 13.23 104.46
N SER A 254 38.51 14.51 104.09
CA SER A 254 39.03 15.63 104.88
C SER A 254 38.30 15.76 106.21
N LEU A 255 36.97 15.72 106.20
CA LEU A 255 36.14 15.73 107.39
C LEU A 255 36.43 14.54 108.31
N LYS A 256 36.58 13.34 107.75
CA LYS A 256 36.95 12.13 108.50
C LYS A 256 38.30 12.28 109.19
N SER A 257 39.31 12.84 108.50
CA SER A 257 40.62 13.13 109.08
C SER A 257 40.51 14.15 110.23
N TYR A 258 39.73 15.22 110.04
CA TYR A 258 39.48 16.23 111.06
C TYR A 258 38.84 15.64 112.33
N VAL A 259 37.78 14.83 112.17
CA VAL A 259 37.12 14.13 113.30
C VAL A 259 38.08 13.18 114.00
N SER A 260 38.91 12.44 113.26
CA SER A 260 39.90 11.52 113.85
C SER A 260 40.94 12.27 114.69
N SER A 261 41.42 13.42 114.18
CA SER A 261 42.31 14.31 114.94
C SER A 261 41.63 14.84 116.21
N LEU A 262 40.37 15.28 116.11
CA LEU A 262 39.61 15.75 117.27
C LEU A 262 39.39 14.65 118.33
N ILE A 263 39.14 13.41 117.90
CA ILE A 263 39.08 12.25 118.80
C ILE A 263 40.42 12.03 119.51
N SER A 264 41.55 12.06 118.77
CA SER A 264 42.88 11.91 119.36
C SER A 264 43.21 13.02 120.37
N VAL A 265 42.83 14.27 120.08
CA VAL A 265 42.98 15.40 121.01
C VAL A 265 42.14 15.16 122.26
N ARG A 266 40.87 14.74 122.10
CA ARG A 266 39.99 14.40 123.22
C ARG A 266 40.56 13.27 124.08
N GLU A 267 41.07 12.21 123.47
CA GLU A 267 41.70 11.08 124.17
C GLU A 267 42.94 11.52 124.93
N THR A 268 43.76 12.41 124.35
CA THR A 268 44.92 13.01 125.01
C THR A 268 44.49 13.83 126.24
N ILE A 269 43.46 14.67 126.11
CA ILE A 269 42.90 15.47 127.22
C ILE A 269 42.35 14.56 128.32
N LEU A 270 41.59 13.51 127.96
CA LEU A 270 41.08 12.54 128.94
C LEU A 270 42.19 11.76 129.64
N SER A 271 43.28 11.47 128.94
CA SER A 271 44.47 10.84 129.51
C SER A 271 45.17 11.77 130.49
N SER A 272 45.41 13.04 130.10
CA SER A 272 46.00 14.03 131.00
C SER A 272 45.13 14.29 132.22
N GLU A 273 43.81 14.37 132.05
CA GLU A 273 42.85 14.51 133.15
C GLU A 273 42.96 13.35 134.16
N LYS A 274 43.01 12.10 133.67
CA LYS A 274 43.26 10.93 134.54
C LYS A 274 44.61 11.00 135.26
N GLN A 275 45.64 11.49 134.60
CA GLN A 275 46.95 11.71 135.22
C GLN A 275 46.87 12.76 136.32
N PHE A 276 46.23 13.91 136.07
CA PHE A 276 46.00 14.96 137.08
C PHE A 276 45.23 14.40 138.30
N GLN A 277 44.12 13.68 138.08
CA GLN A 277 43.37 13.05 139.18
C GLN A 277 44.20 12.05 139.98
N THR A 278 45.13 11.34 139.34
CA THR A 278 46.04 10.41 140.04
C THR A 278 47.04 11.17 140.90
N ILE A 279 47.57 12.28 140.40
CA ILE A 279 48.47 13.18 141.12
C ILE A 279 47.73 13.82 142.31
N GLU A 280 46.51 14.33 142.13
CA GLU A 280 45.69 14.89 143.21
C GLU A 280 45.46 13.88 144.34
N ARG A 281 45.12 12.61 144.03
CA ARG A 281 44.99 11.56 145.06
C ARG A 281 46.29 11.23 145.80
N LEU A 282 47.46 11.46 145.20
CA LEU A 282 48.74 11.31 145.89
C LEU A 282 48.95 12.47 146.87
N PHE A 283 48.64 13.72 146.47
CA PHE A 283 48.70 14.87 147.36
C PHE A 283 47.70 14.81 148.53
N GLU A 284 46.52 14.20 148.34
CA GLU A 284 45.56 13.97 149.43
C GLU A 284 46.00 12.87 150.43
N ARG A 285 46.98 12.01 150.09
CA ARG A 285 47.52 10.98 150.99
C ARG A 285 48.76 11.42 151.78
N ASP A 286 49.41 12.50 151.35
CA ASP A 286 50.62 13.06 151.98
C ASP A 286 50.32 14.25 152.93
N ASN A 287 49.02 14.53 153.18
CA ASN A 287 48.49 15.42 154.22
C ASN A 287 47.78 14.59 155.31
#